data_AF-A0A1H1DGJ7-F1
#
_entry.id   AF-A0A1H1DGJ7-F1
#
_cell.length_a   1.000
_cell.length_b   1.000
_cell.length_c   1.000
_cell.angle_alpha   90.00
_cell.angle_beta   90.00
_cell.angle_gamma   90.00
#
_symmetry.space_group_name_H-M   'P 1'
#
loop_
_entity.id
_entity.type
_entity.pdbx_description
1 polymer ?
#
loop_
_entity_poly.entity_id
_entity_poly.type
_entity_poly.pdbx_seq_one_letter_code
_entity_poly.pdbx_strand_id
1 'polypeptide(L)' 'MNIPIPAETPDPNIDDPTLPPPVPEQDPDEVPVQPTVPPTVGDPPSKEPPVKA' A
#
# COMPACT_ATOMS: atom_id res chain seq x y z
N MET A 1 6.37 53.57 5.00
CA MET A 1 7.41 52.57 4.71
C MET A 1 6.85 51.68 3.61
N ASN A 2 7.40 51.76 2.40
CA ASN A 2 6.96 50.91 1.30
C ASN A 2 7.73 49.59 1.39
N ILE A 3 7.05 48.53 1.81
CA ILE A 3 7.64 47.19 1.80
C ILE A 3 7.56 46.69 0.35
N PRO A 4 8.68 46.26 -0.26
CA PRO A 4 8.64 45.68 -1.59
C PRO A 4 7.75 44.43 -1.58
N ILE A 5 6.94 44.27 -2.63
CA ILE A 5 6.12 43.08 -2.81
C ILE A 5 7.06 41.93 -3.19
N PRO A 6 6.90 40.73 -2.58
CA PRO A 6 7.65 39.55 -3.00
C PRO A 6 7.49 39.29 -4.49
N ALA A 7 8.55 38.81 -5.13
CA ALA A 7 8.45 38.30 -6.49
C ALA A 7 7.50 37.11 -6.53
N GLU A 8 6.63 37.05 -7.54
CA GLU A 8 5.74 35.93 -7.75
C GLU A 8 6.57 34.69 -8.13
N THR A 9 6.22 33.54 -7.56
CA THR A 9 6.78 32.25 -7.96
C THR A 9 6.04 31.79 -9.21
N PRO A 10 6.73 31.52 -10.34
CA PRO A 10 6.05 31.09 -11.55
C PRO A 10 5.27 29.81 -11.31
N ASP A 11 4.00 29.79 -11.71
CA ASP A 11 3.14 28.62 -11.54
C ASP A 11 3.41 27.65 -12.68
N PRO A 12 3.94 26.44 -12.40
CA PRO A 12 4.26 25.46 -13.44
C PRO A 12 3.05 25.06 -14.28
N ASN A 13 1.82 25.24 -13.78
CA ASN A 13 0.59 24.93 -14.51
C ASN A 13 0.04 26.12 -15.32
N ILE A 14 0.53 27.34 -15.08
CA ILE A 14 0.02 28.57 -15.72
C ILE A 14 1.09 29.24 -16.61
N ASP A 15 2.34 29.30 -16.15
CA ASP A 15 3.43 30.04 -16.80
C ASP A 15 4.28 29.17 -17.74
N ASP A 16 4.31 27.83 -17.53
CA ASP A 16 4.99 26.89 -18.41
C ASP A 16 4.05 25.76 -18.88
N PRO A 17 3.11 26.06 -19.80
CA PRO A 17 2.17 25.08 -20.34
C PRO A 17 2.85 24.01 -21.21
N THR A 18 4.18 24.07 -21.37
CA THR A 18 4.96 23.07 -22.09
C THR A 18 5.33 21.88 -21.23
N LEU A 19 5.08 21.95 -19.90
CA LEU A 19 5.21 20.78 -19.06
C LEU A 19 4.22 19.71 -19.53
N PRO A 20 4.70 18.50 -19.89
CA PRO A 20 3.82 17.42 -20.26
C PRO A 20 2.87 17.12 -19.09
N PRO A 21 1.63 16.67 -19.37
CA PRO A 21 0.71 16.30 -18.31
C PRO A 21 1.37 15.26 -17.38
N PRO A 22 1.06 15.28 -16.07
CA PRO A 22 1.58 14.28 -15.16
C PRO A 22 1.19 12.88 -15.65
N VAL A 23 2.11 11.94 -15.51
CA VAL A 23 1.82 10.53 -15.78
C VAL A 23 0.75 10.07 -14.78
N PRO A 24 -0.29 9.33 -15.23
CA PRO A 24 -1.26 8.77 -14.31
C PRO A 24 -0.59 8.01 -13.17
N GLU A 25 -1.09 8.20 -11.94
CA GLU A 25 -0.62 7.46 -10.79
C GLU A 25 -0.81 5.97 -11.06
N GLN A 26 0.27 5.18 -10.94
CA GLN A 26 0.14 3.73 -10.98
C GLN A 26 -0.53 3.29 -9.67
N ASP A 27 -1.52 2.40 -9.79
CA ASP A 27 -2.06 1.72 -8.63
C ASP A 27 -0.93 1.09 -7.82
N PRO A 28 -0.94 1.21 -6.49
CA PRO A 28 0.07 0.57 -5.65
C PRO A 28 0.08 -0.93 -5.91
N ASP A 29 1.27 -1.52 -5.92
CA ASP A 29 1.43 -2.97 -6.11
C ASP A 29 0.54 -3.74 -5.14
N GLU A 30 -0.19 -4.74 -5.67
CA GLU A 30 -1.06 -5.59 -4.84
C GLU A 30 -0.22 -6.24 -3.73
N VAL A 31 -0.52 -5.89 -2.48
CA VAL A 31 0.09 -6.55 -1.33
C VAL A 31 -0.28 -8.04 -1.35
N PRO A 32 0.69 -8.97 -1.14
CA PRO A 32 0.37 -10.38 -1.06
C PRO A 32 -0.64 -10.61 0.07
N VAL A 33 -1.86 -11.00 -0.28
CA VAL A 33 -2.85 -11.43 0.71
C VAL A 33 -2.33 -12.70 1.38
N GLN A 34 -1.80 -12.57 2.59
CA GLN A 34 -1.45 -13.75 3.38
C GLN A 34 -2.71 -14.59 3.60
N PRO A 35 -2.63 -15.93 3.51
CA PRO A 35 -3.77 -16.78 3.84
C PRO A 35 -4.28 -16.45 5.24
N THR A 36 -5.53 -15.98 5.34
CA THR A 36 -6.18 -15.65 6.62
C THR A 36 -6.63 -16.89 7.39
N VAL A 37 -6.46 -18.08 6.81
CA VAL A 37 -6.82 -19.34 7.44
C VAL A 37 -5.76 -19.74 8.46
N PRO A 38 -6.11 -19.84 9.76
CA PRO A 38 -5.19 -20.41 10.73
C PRO A 38 -4.93 -21.89 10.38
N PRO A 39 -3.72 -22.40 10.64
CA PRO A 39 -3.45 -23.82 10.45
C PRO A 39 -4.44 -24.63 11.29
N THR A 40 -5.13 -25.58 10.67
CA THR A 40 -5.97 -26.52 11.41
C THR A 40 -5.05 -27.37 12.28
N VAL A 41 -5.04 -27.10 13.58
CA VAL A 41 -4.43 -28.03 14.55
C VAL A 41 -5.32 -29.26 14.54
N GLY A 42 -4.84 -30.36 13.93
CA GLY A 42 -5.59 -31.61 13.86
C GLY A 42 -5.94 -32.14 15.25
N ASP A 43 -6.90 -33.07 15.31
CA ASP A 43 -7.33 -33.65 16.58
C ASP A 43 -6.14 -34.23 17.36
N PRO A 44 -6.06 -34.00 18.68
CA PRO A 44 -5.01 -34.57 19.50
C PRO A 44 -5.03 -36.09 19.42
N PRO A 45 -3.87 -36.76 19.57
CA PRO A 45 -3.84 -38.22 19.57
C PRO A 45 -4.75 -38.78 20.68
N SER A 46 -5.51 -39.83 20.35
CA SER A 46 -6.38 -40.50 21.32
C SER A 46 -5.55 -41.01 22.51
N LYS A 47 -6.08 -40.83 23.71
CA LYS A 47 -5.50 -41.32 24.98
C LYS A 47 -5.71 -42.82 25.17
N GLU A 48 -6.50 -43.47 24.31
CA GLU A 48 -6.82 -44.87 24.46
C GLU A 48 -5.62 -45.74 24.08
N PRO A 49 -5.21 -46.67 24.97
CA PRO A 49 -4.16 -47.61 24.64
C PRO A 49 -4.62 -48.54 23.50
N PRO A 50 -3.69 -49.00 22.63
CA PRO A 50 -4.06 -49.92 21.56
C PRO A 50 -4.69 -51.19 22.14
N VAL A 51 -5.85 -51.57 21.61
CA VAL A 51 -6.46 -52.86 21.93
C VAL A 51 -5.56 -53.94 21.32
N LYS A 52 -4.93 -54.77 22.16
CA LYS A 52 -4.19 -55.93 21.66
C LYS A 52 -5.21 -56.96 21.15
N ALA A 53 -5.08 -57.34 19.89
CA ALA A 53 -5.76 -58.48 19.28
C ALA A 53 -5.11 -59.80 19.72
#